data_AF-A0A2M7RVU6-F1
#
_entry.id   AF-A0A2M7RVU6-F1
#
_cell.length_a   1.000
_cell.length_b   1.000
_cell.length_c   1.000
_cell.angle_alpha   90.00
_cell.angle_beta   90.00
_cell.angle_gamma   90.00
#
_symmetry.space_group_name_H-M   'P 1'
#
loop_
_entity.id
_entity.type
_entity.pdbx_description
1 polymer ?
#
loop_
_entity_poly.entity_id
_entity_poly.type
_entity_poly.pdbx_seq_one_letter_code
_entity_poly.pdbx_strand_id
1 'polypeptide(L)'
;MKLLRISLLLSLLTCFFFAKSQTVIWTEDFQNNCTAGCFATAYTGSNGTWTQTATGTNDPEANAWFISGAECGNAAGACGTGC
;
A
#
# COMPACT_ATOMS: atom_id res chain seq x y z
N MET A 1 40.94 11.61 28.53
CA MET A 1 40.08 10.40 28.38
C MET A 1 38.61 10.62 28.77
N LYS A 2 38.27 11.30 29.88
CA LYS A 2 36.85 11.55 30.29
C LYS A 2 36.05 12.39 29.27
N LEU A 3 36.64 13.45 28.73
CA LEU A 3 36.00 14.29 27.69
C LEU A 3 35.68 13.53 26.40
N LEU A 4 36.56 12.62 25.97
CA LEU A 4 36.32 11.78 24.79
C LEU A 4 35.11 10.85 24.98
N ARG A 5 34.94 10.29 26.19
CA ARG A 5 33.80 9.45 26.54
C ARG A 5 32.48 10.24 26.54
N ILE A 6 32.50 11.47 27.05
CA ILE A 6 31.33 12.36 27.06
C ILE A 6 30.94 12.77 25.64
N SER A 7 31.91 13.14 24.80
CA SER A 7 31.67 13.47 23.38
C SER A 7 31.05 12.30 22.62
N LEU A 8 31.53 11.07 22.88
CA LEU A 8 31.02 9.86 22.23
C LEU A 8 29.57 9.57 22.65
N LEU A 9 29.27 9.70 23.94
CA LEU A 9 27.91 9.53 24.48
C LEU A 9 26.94 10.56 23.91
N LEU A 10 27.35 11.83 23.79
CA LEU A 10 26.52 12.88 23.17
C LEU A 10 26.25 12.58 21.70
N SER A 11 27.27 12.15 20.95
CA SER A 11 27.12 11.78 19.54
C SER A 11 26.15 10.61 19.35
N LEU A 12 26.27 9.56 20.17
CA LEU A 12 25.34 8.43 20.18
C LEU A 12 23.90 8.87 20.50
N LEU A 13 23.72 9.73 21.51
CA LEU A 13 22.42 10.23 21.91
C LEU A 13 21.74 11.05 20.80
N THR A 14 22.51 11.86 20.07
CA THR A 14 21.97 12.63 18.93
C THR A 14 21.56 11.75 17.74
N CYS A 15 22.26 10.64 17.47
CA CYS A 15 21.89 9.74 16.37
C CYS A 15 20.51 9.08 16.56
N PHE A 16 20.09 8.81 17.80
CA PHE A 16 18.78 8.20 18.07
C PHE A 16 17.60 9.10 17.70
N PHE A 17 17.74 10.43 17.78
CA PHE A 17 16.64 11.35 17.45
C PHE A 17 16.42 11.55 15.95
N PHE A 18 17.45 11.33 15.13
CA PHE A 18 17.40 11.51 13.67
C PHE A 18 17.21 10.20 12.89
N ALA A 19 17.37 9.05 13.54
CA ALA A 19 17.10 7.76 12.90
C ALA A 19 15.58 7.55 12.73
N LYS A 20 15.05 7.89 11.55
CA LYS A 20 13.70 7.55 11.12
C LYS A 20 13.78 6.31 10.22
N SER A 21 13.70 5.11 10.82
CA SER A 21 13.68 3.85 10.05
C SER A 21 12.27 3.36 9.73
N GLN A 22 11.22 4.04 10.22
CA GLN A 22 9.85 3.61 9.99
C GLN A 22 9.41 4.06 8.59
N THR A 23 9.44 3.14 7.64
CA THR A 23 8.68 3.26 6.39
C THR A 23 7.20 3.05 6.72
N VAL A 24 6.34 3.93 6.22
CA VAL A 24 4.89 3.72 6.25
C VAL A 24 4.59 2.52 5.35
N ILE A 25 4.28 1.38 5.95
CA ILE A 25 3.65 0.26 5.26
C ILE A 25 2.16 0.51 5.38
N TRP A 26 1.54 0.91 4.27
CA TRP A 26 0.10 1.07 4.20
C TRP A 26 -0.54 -0.20 3.63
N THR A 27 -1.81 -0.38 3.97
CA THR A 27 -2.69 -1.40 3.43
C THR A 27 -3.91 -0.70 2.87
N GLU A 28 -4.63 -1.35 1.98
CA GLU A 28 -5.92 -0.86 1.52
C GLU A 28 -6.91 -2.01 1.39
N ASP A 29 -8.17 -1.71 1.70
CA ASP A 29 -9.26 -2.68 1.66
C ASP A 29 -9.99 -2.69 0.31
N PHE A 30 -9.58 -1.81 -0.62
CA PHE A 30 -10.17 -1.68 -1.96
C PHE A 30 -11.68 -1.36 -1.98
N GLN A 31 -12.16 -0.68 -0.94
CA GLN A 31 -13.56 -0.30 -0.75
C GLN A 31 -13.81 1.13 -1.27
N ASN A 32 -14.11 1.28 -2.56
CA ASN A 32 -14.61 2.55 -3.13
C ASN A 32 -15.81 2.31 -4.03
N ASN A 33 -16.91 1.81 -3.44
CA ASN A 33 -18.16 1.48 -4.14
C ASN A 33 -17.98 0.57 -5.37
N CYS A 34 -16.84 -0.12 -5.45
CA CYS A 34 -16.58 -1.10 -6.47
C CYS A 34 -17.10 -2.44 -5.99
N THR A 35 -18.38 -2.72 -6.26
CA THR A 35 -19.00 -3.97 -5.85
C THR A 35 -18.32 -5.17 -6.51
N ALA A 36 -17.97 -5.07 -7.80
CA ALA A 36 -17.18 -6.07 -8.52
C ALA A 36 -16.63 -5.54 -9.85
N GLY A 37 -15.49 -6.08 -10.29
CA GLY A 37 -15.03 -5.99 -11.68
C GLY A 37 -14.72 -4.58 -12.19
N CYS A 38 -14.35 -3.65 -11.31
CA CYS A 38 -13.96 -2.31 -11.76
C CYS A 38 -12.53 -2.35 -12.29
N PHE A 39 -12.26 -1.68 -13.40
CA PHE A 39 -10.90 -1.55 -13.90
C PHE A 39 -10.00 -0.97 -12.82
N ALA A 40 -8.80 -1.52 -12.67
CA ALA A 40 -7.85 -1.08 -11.66
C ALA A 40 -7.58 0.43 -11.77
N THR A 41 -7.54 0.97 -12.99
CA THR A 41 -7.32 2.40 -13.27
C THR A 41 -8.50 3.31 -12.93
N ALA A 42 -9.70 2.77 -12.72
CA ALA A 42 -10.88 3.53 -12.31
C ALA A 42 -10.99 3.66 -10.77
N TYR A 43 -10.20 2.88 -10.03
CA TYR A 43 -10.22 2.92 -8.57
C TYR A 43 -9.40 4.08 -8.03
N THR A 44 -9.98 4.79 -7.06
CA THR A 44 -9.31 5.82 -6.27
C THR A 44 -9.50 5.51 -4.79
N GLY A 45 -8.42 5.20 -4.08
CA GLY A 45 -8.44 4.92 -2.66
C GLY A 45 -7.98 6.10 -1.82
N SER A 46 -7.88 5.89 -0.50
CA SER A 46 -7.25 6.85 0.43
C SER A 46 -5.80 7.15 0.09
N ASN A 47 -5.14 6.26 -0.66
CA ASN A 47 -3.75 6.38 -1.09
C ASN A 47 -3.61 6.96 -2.52
N GLY A 48 -4.71 7.42 -3.10
CA GLY A 48 -4.74 8.00 -4.44
C GLY A 48 -5.28 7.06 -5.52
N THR A 49 -5.15 7.50 -6.77
CA THR A 49 -5.64 6.78 -7.95
C THR A 49 -4.66 5.70 -8.36
N TRP A 50 -5.17 4.49 -8.60
CA TRP A 50 -4.39 3.40 -9.15
C TRP A 50 -4.08 3.64 -10.62
N THR A 51 -2.85 3.39 -11.02
CA THR A 51 -2.43 3.51 -12.42
C THR A 51 -1.89 2.18 -12.93
N GLN A 52 -2.02 1.98 -14.23
CA GLN A 52 -1.45 0.84 -14.93
C GLN A 52 -0.52 1.38 -16.00
N THR A 53 0.71 0.87 -16.01
CA THR A 53 1.72 1.22 -17.01
C THR A 53 2.00 -0.01 -17.87
N ALA A 54 1.73 0.09 -19.17
CA ALA A 54 2.21 -0.91 -20.12
C ALA A 54 3.73 -0.79 -20.24
N THR A 55 4.45 -1.90 -20.07
CA THR A 55 5.92 -1.96 -20.22
C THR A 55 6.35 -2.24 -21.66
N GLY A 56 5.40 -2.44 -22.58
CA GLY A 56 5.61 -2.74 -23.99
C GLY A 56 4.27 -2.91 -24.74
N THR A 57 4.31 -3.51 -25.93
CA THR A 57 3.10 -3.83 -26.70
C THR A 57 2.38 -5.00 -26.04
N ASN A 58 1.13 -4.77 -25.62
CA ASN A 58 0.25 -5.84 -25.19
C ASN A 58 -0.46 -6.47 -26.38
N ASP A 59 -0.74 -7.76 -26.26
CA ASP A 59 -1.57 -8.49 -27.21
C ASP A 59 -3.04 -7.99 -27.17
N PRO A 60 -3.83 -8.09 -28.27
CA PRO A 60 -5.24 -7.70 -28.28
C PRO A 60 -6.09 -8.43 -27.23
N GLU A 61 -5.71 -9.64 -26.83
CA GLU A 61 -6.37 -10.43 -25.79
C GLU A 61 -5.59 -10.45 -24.46
N ALA A 62 -4.79 -9.41 -24.19
CA ALA A 62 -4.03 -9.32 -22.94
C ALA A 62 -4.94 -9.27 -21.69
N ASN A 63 -4.44 -9.84 -20.59
CA ASN A 63 -5.15 -9.84 -19.31
C ASN A 63 -5.39 -8.41 -18.80
N ALA A 64 -6.65 -8.11 -18.51
CA ALA A 64 -7.04 -6.89 -17.82
C ALA A 64 -6.95 -7.07 -16.29
N TRP A 65 -6.69 -5.96 -15.61
CA TRP A 65 -6.58 -5.92 -14.15
C TRP A 65 -7.79 -5.21 -13.56
N PHE A 66 -8.38 -5.83 -12.56
CA PHE A 66 -9.59 -5.37 -11.91
C PHE A 66 -9.42 -5.34 -10.40
N ILE A 67 -10.15 -4.44 -9.77
CA ILE A 67 -10.36 -4.37 -8.33
C ILE A 67 -11.79 -4.83 -8.04
N SER A 68 -11.98 -5.60 -6.97
CA SER A 68 -13.27 -6.20 -6.63
C SER A 68 -13.50 -6.21 -5.13
N GLY A 69 -14.58 -5.55 -4.69
CA GLY A 69 -15.12 -5.65 -3.33
C GLY A 69 -16.10 -6.80 -3.13
N ALA A 70 -16.26 -7.70 -4.10
CA ALA A 70 -17.33 -8.71 -4.11
C ALA A 70 -17.30 -9.65 -2.89
N GLU A 71 -16.10 -9.88 -2.35
CA GLU A 71 -15.87 -10.77 -1.19
C GLU A 71 -15.64 -10.03 0.12
N CYS A 72 -15.89 -8.72 0.15
CA CYS A 72 -15.61 -7.91 1.31
C CYS A 72 -16.53 -8.26 2.49
N GLY A 73 -15.93 -8.60 3.63
CA GLY A 73 -16.65 -8.84 4.88
C GLY A 73 -17.44 -10.16 4.95
N ASN A 74 -17.26 -11.07 3.98
CA ASN A 74 -17.95 -12.35 3.96
C ASN A 74 -17.41 -13.31 5.05
N ALA A 75 -18.32 -14.04 5.68
CA ALA A 75 -17.97 -15.21 6.49
C ALA A 75 -17.39 -16.32 5.58
N ALA A 76 -16.55 -17.20 6.16
CA ALA A 76 -16.03 -18.35 5.42
C ALA A 76 -17.16 -19.19 4.82
N GLY A 77 -17.14 -19.38 3.49
CA GLY A 77 -18.17 -20.12 2.75
C GLY A 77 -19.35 -19.27 2.27
N ALA A 78 -19.38 -17.96 2.58
CA ALA A 78 -20.28 -17.00 1.95
C ALA A 78 -19.54 -16.22 0.86
N CYS A 79 -20.25 -15.86 -0.21
CA CYS A 79 -19.70 -15.07 -1.31
C CYS A 79 -20.73 -14.08 -1.86
N GLY A 80 -20.23 -13.00 -2.47
CA GLY A 80 -21.03 -12.08 -3.28
C GLY A 80 -21.93 -11.07 -2.54
N THR A 81 -21.73 -10.80 -1.25
CA THR A 81 -22.47 -9.72 -0.57
C THR A 81 -22.03 -8.32 -0.98
N GLY A 82 -20.80 -8.19 -1.50
CA GLY A 82 -20.20 -6.90 -1.84
C GLY A 82 -20.01 -5.97 -0.64
N CYS A 83 -19.33 -4.86 -0.88
CA CYS A 83 -19.27 -3.68 -0.01
C CYS A 83 -19.62 -2.43 -0.82
#